data_AF-A0A9Q3KVI1-F1
#
_entry.id   AF-A0A9Q3KVI1-F1
#
_cell.length_a   1.000
_cell.length_b   1.000
_cell.length_c   1.000
_cell.angle_alpha   90.00
_cell.angle_beta   90.00
_cell.angle_gamma   90.00
#
_symmetry.space_group_name_H-M   'P 1'
#
loop_
_entity.id
_entity.type
_entity.pdbx_description
1 polymer ?
#
loop_
_entity_poly.entity_id
_entity_poly.type
_entity_poly.pdbx_seq_one_letter_code
_entity_poly.pdbx_strand_id
1 'polypeptide(L)'
;NFAHITSSLYKLCSKDVVFEITKDRRDAYEKIKHELTNAPVLIFPDFEIPFKLYLDAACSQGLGEALHQRQIVDGEPREGVICYISRKLKYSEARHGATKTECLRLFRALGKLHYYLEGAVFEVYIDCTALKSLLNMKTTNRHMLSWKIAIQEYRVNMTIIYKEFKSHTNADGLSRWPLDNVKSNPAYEPEVEAKIPIHFMEIDRRRNFRFLEWAPGSGTLESGNTDSERSEAPILGISSSELHNEFLSAVLKSYPKHKQCGILLQLLQKKYRGPELESQLEEPWLRAYKDNKFFLVDGLL
;
A
#
# COMPACT_ATOMS: atom_id res chain seq x y z
N ASN A 1 8.45 27.66 -18.61
CA ASN A 1 8.01 26.88 -19.79
C ASN A 1 6.56 26.35 -19.67
N PHE A 2 6.05 26.07 -18.46
CA PHE A 2 4.68 25.57 -18.25
C PHE A 2 3.59 26.42 -18.93
N ALA A 3 3.58 27.74 -18.73
CA ALA A 3 2.58 28.65 -19.30
C ALA A 3 2.50 28.61 -20.84
N HIS A 4 3.62 28.34 -21.51
CA HIS A 4 3.65 28.20 -22.97
C HIS A 4 2.98 26.90 -23.42
N ILE A 5 3.27 25.79 -22.74
CA ILE A 5 2.69 24.47 -23.01
C ILE A 5 1.18 24.49 -22.76
N THR A 6 0.73 25.08 -21.66
CA THR A 6 -0.70 25.11 -21.28
C THR A 6 -1.52 26.19 -21.96
N SER A 7 -0.90 27.12 -22.69
CA SER A 7 -1.60 28.27 -23.31
C SER A 7 -2.77 27.86 -24.21
N SER A 8 -2.61 26.80 -25.00
CA SER A 8 -3.65 26.27 -25.90
C SER A 8 -4.81 25.62 -25.15
N LEU A 9 -4.53 25.06 -23.96
CA LEU A 9 -5.50 24.44 -23.07
C LEU A 9 -6.24 25.49 -22.22
N TYR A 10 -5.54 26.52 -21.72
CA TYR A 10 -6.18 27.61 -20.97
C TYR A 10 -7.23 28.35 -21.80
N LYS A 11 -7.02 28.49 -23.11
CA LYS A 11 -8.03 29.05 -24.03
C LYS A 11 -9.33 28.24 -24.08
N LEU A 12 -9.31 26.94 -23.77
CA LEU A 12 -10.53 26.12 -23.68
C LEU A 12 -11.37 26.44 -22.44
N CYS A 13 -10.80 27.06 -21.41
CA CYS A 13 -11.53 27.47 -20.21
C CYS A 13 -12.31 28.78 -20.41
N SER A 14 -12.16 29.45 -21.55
CA SER A 14 -12.89 30.67 -21.89
C SER A 14 -14.30 30.36 -22.37
N LYS A 15 -15.28 31.19 -21.97
CA LYS A 15 -16.70 30.99 -22.31
C LYS A 15 -16.99 31.04 -23.81
N ASP A 16 -16.17 31.76 -24.56
CA ASP A 16 -16.39 32.05 -25.99
C ASP A 16 -15.68 31.08 -26.94
N VAL A 17 -15.10 29.98 -26.41
CA VAL A 17 -14.32 29.03 -27.19
C VAL A 17 -15.02 27.67 -27.21
N VAL A 18 -15.24 27.14 -28.42
CA VAL A 18 -15.79 25.79 -28.61
C VAL A 18 -14.77 24.74 -28.17
N PHE A 19 -15.24 23.75 -27.43
CA PHE A 19 -14.41 22.63 -26.99
C PHE A 19 -14.05 21.73 -28.18
N GLU A 20 -12.81 21.82 -28.64
CA GLU A 20 -12.28 21.01 -29.74
C GLU A 20 -10.87 20.49 -29.40
N ILE A 21 -10.61 19.20 -29.62
CA ILE A 21 -9.31 18.60 -29.35
C ILE A 21 -8.44 18.64 -30.62
N THR A 22 -7.82 19.80 -30.87
CA THR A 22 -6.88 19.97 -31.97
C THR A 22 -5.58 19.23 -31.69
N LYS A 23 -4.75 19.02 -32.73
CA LYS A 23 -3.44 18.39 -32.59
C LYS A 23 -2.57 19.12 -31.56
N ASP A 24 -2.48 20.44 -31.63
CA ASP A 24 -1.69 21.26 -30.70
C ASP A 24 -2.15 21.11 -29.24
N ARG A 25 -3.46 20.98 -29.01
CA ARG A 25 -4.04 20.78 -27.66
C ARG A 25 -3.73 19.37 -27.14
N ARG A 26 -3.80 18.36 -28.01
CA ARG A 26 -3.43 16.98 -27.67
C ARG A 26 -1.93 16.88 -27.35
N ASP A 27 -1.08 17.48 -28.18
CA ASP A 27 0.37 17.48 -27.99
C ASP A 27 0.75 18.23 -26.69
N ALA A 28 0.10 19.36 -26.41
CA ALA A 28 0.24 20.06 -25.13
C ALA A 28 -0.17 19.19 -23.93
N TYR A 29 -1.28 18.47 -24.03
CA TYR A 29 -1.78 17.58 -22.97
C TYR A 29 -0.84 16.40 -22.71
N GLU A 30 -0.37 15.72 -23.76
CA GLU A 30 0.60 14.62 -23.64
C GLU A 30 1.94 15.12 -23.11
N LYS A 31 2.38 16.31 -23.49
CA LYS A 31 3.58 16.93 -22.93
C LYS A 31 3.42 17.20 -21.43
N ILE A 32 2.27 17.70 -20.97
CA ILE A 32 2.02 17.91 -19.54
C ILE A 32 2.08 16.60 -18.77
N LYS A 33 1.45 15.53 -19.28
CA LYS A 33 1.57 14.21 -18.66
C LYS A 33 3.01 13.78 -18.54
N HIS A 34 3.75 13.87 -19.64
CA HIS A 34 5.17 13.49 -19.68
C HIS A 34 5.99 14.27 -18.65
N GLU A 35 5.80 15.59 -18.52
CA GLU A 35 6.51 16.41 -17.54
C GLU A 35 6.10 16.07 -16.09
N LEU A 36 4.82 15.74 -15.84
CA LEU A 36 4.33 15.34 -14.51
C LEU A 36 4.83 13.95 -14.06
N THR A 37 5.14 13.07 -15.01
CA THR A 37 5.62 11.70 -14.73
C THR A 37 7.14 11.56 -14.76
N ASN A 38 7.87 12.63 -15.03
CA ASN A 38 9.34 12.61 -15.15
C ASN A 38 10.00 13.64 -14.22
N ALA A 39 11.30 13.45 -13.97
CA ALA A 39 12.12 14.48 -13.35
C ALA A 39 12.12 15.75 -14.24
N PRO A 40 12.07 16.98 -13.69
CA PRO A 40 12.34 17.36 -12.30
C PRO A 40 11.11 17.52 -11.40
N VAL A 41 9.90 17.21 -11.88
CA VAL A 41 8.67 17.34 -11.08
C VAL A 41 8.59 16.24 -10.03
N LEU A 42 8.98 15.02 -10.42
CA LEU A 42 9.19 13.93 -9.49
C LEU A 42 10.58 14.01 -8.88
N ILE A 43 10.65 13.99 -7.54
CA ILE A 43 11.88 14.01 -6.76
C ILE A 43 12.11 12.66 -6.08
N PHE A 44 13.39 12.30 -5.90
CA PHE A 44 13.74 11.13 -5.10
C PHE A 44 13.48 11.40 -3.61
N PRO A 45 12.91 10.45 -2.87
CA PRO A 45 12.64 10.62 -1.45
C PRO A 45 13.93 10.65 -0.63
N ASP A 46 13.97 11.54 0.36
CA ASP A 46 15.01 11.62 1.37
C ASP A 46 14.40 11.31 2.75
N PHE A 47 14.74 10.16 3.34
CA PHE A 47 14.11 9.70 4.58
C PHE A 47 14.52 10.51 5.83
N GLU A 48 15.53 11.38 5.73
CA GLU A 48 15.93 12.27 6.83
C GLU A 48 15.06 13.53 6.91
N ILE A 49 14.31 13.84 5.85
CA ILE A 49 13.48 15.04 5.74
C ILE A 49 12.00 14.67 5.93
N PRO A 50 11.20 15.46 6.67
CA PRO A 50 9.79 15.17 6.82
C PRO A 50 9.00 15.15 5.51
N PHE A 51 8.10 14.17 5.37
CA PHE A 51 7.19 14.09 4.23
C PHE A 51 5.94 14.96 4.42
N LYS A 52 5.30 15.34 3.31
CA LYS A 52 4.00 16.00 3.29
C LYS A 52 3.02 15.17 2.46
N LEU A 53 1.99 14.66 3.12
CA LEU A 53 0.92 13.90 2.50
C LEU A 53 -0.28 14.80 2.27
N TYR A 54 -0.59 15.08 1.01
CA TYR A 54 -1.81 15.78 0.62
C TYR A 54 -2.89 14.76 0.31
N LEU A 55 -3.99 14.85 1.02
CA LEU A 55 -5.17 14.07 0.72
C LEU A 55 -6.17 15.03 0.04
N ASP A 56 -6.62 14.70 -1.18
CA ASP A 56 -7.84 15.30 -1.75
C ASP A 56 -8.95 14.26 -2.11
N ALA A 57 -10.22 14.65 -1.94
CA ALA A 57 -11.33 13.89 -2.50
C ALA A 57 -12.39 14.80 -3.10
N ALA A 58 -12.67 14.53 -4.36
CA ALA A 58 -13.93 14.89 -4.97
C ALA A 58 -15.06 14.09 -4.29
N CYS A 59 -16.07 14.83 -3.81
CA CYS A 59 -17.22 14.46 -2.97
C CYS A 59 -18.04 13.19 -3.34
N SER A 60 -17.64 12.35 -4.29
CA SER A 60 -18.29 11.07 -4.61
C SER A 60 -17.61 10.23 -5.70
N GLN A 61 -16.51 10.69 -6.29
CA GLN A 61 -15.97 10.07 -7.52
C GLN A 61 -14.78 9.17 -7.22
N GLY A 62 -13.76 9.70 -6.57
CA GLY A 62 -12.50 9.01 -6.36
C GLY A 62 -11.71 9.56 -5.20
N LEU A 63 -10.67 8.81 -4.84
CA LEU A 63 -9.69 9.19 -3.84
C LEU A 63 -8.41 9.58 -4.58
N GLY A 64 -7.84 10.72 -4.22
CA GLY A 64 -6.58 11.22 -4.72
C GLY A 64 -5.64 11.57 -3.57
N GLU A 65 -4.41 11.08 -3.64
CA GLU A 65 -3.38 11.35 -2.66
C GLU A 65 -2.08 11.73 -3.37
N ALA A 66 -1.33 12.66 -2.79
CA ALA A 66 -0.03 13.06 -3.30
C ALA A 66 0.98 13.13 -2.15
N LEU A 67 2.09 12.42 -2.29
CA LEU A 67 3.21 12.48 -1.36
C LEU A 67 4.24 13.47 -1.88
N HIS A 68 4.59 14.43 -1.05
CA HIS A 68 5.49 15.53 -1.35
C HIS A 68 6.62 15.59 -0.34
N GLN A 69 7.70 16.27 -0.70
CA GLN A 69 8.77 16.59 0.22
C GLN A 69 9.41 17.92 -0.15
N ARG A 70 9.84 18.67 0.86
CA ARG A 70 10.54 19.94 0.67
C ARG A 70 12.04 19.69 0.67
N GLN A 71 12.67 19.75 -0.50
CA GLN A 71 14.10 19.51 -0.69
C GLN A 71 14.78 20.74 -1.28
N ILE A 72 16.10 20.81 -1.14
CA ILE A 72 16.91 21.83 -1.83
C ILE A 72 17.25 21.28 -3.22
N VAL A 73 16.72 21.92 -4.26
CA VAL A 73 16.98 21.57 -5.66
C VAL A 73 17.60 22.79 -6.32
N ASP A 74 18.78 22.63 -6.92
CA ASP A 74 19.56 23.73 -7.52
C ASP A 74 19.87 24.88 -6.54
N GLY A 75 20.04 24.58 -5.25
CA GLY A 75 20.33 25.57 -4.20
C GLY A 75 19.10 26.29 -3.62
N GLU A 76 17.90 26.01 -4.12
CA GLU A 76 16.65 26.64 -3.67
C GLU A 76 15.71 25.60 -3.03
N PRO A 77 15.01 25.93 -1.92
CA PRO A 77 14.04 25.03 -1.32
C PRO A 77 12.80 24.93 -2.21
N ARG A 78 12.56 23.74 -2.76
CA ARG A 78 11.38 23.41 -3.56
C ARG A 78 10.60 22.27 -2.91
N GLU A 79 9.28 22.36 -2.98
CA GLU A 79 8.42 21.23 -2.64
C GLU A 79 8.20 20.41 -3.91
N GLY A 80 8.84 19.24 -3.99
CA GLY A 80 8.69 18.31 -5.09
C GLY A 80 7.70 17.20 -4.75
N VAL A 81 7.15 16.58 -5.79
CA VAL A 81 6.26 15.44 -5.63
C VAL A 81 7.10 14.17 -5.67
N ILE A 82 6.85 13.22 -4.79
CA ILE A 82 7.49 11.90 -4.83
C ILE A 82 6.60 10.94 -5.61
N CYS A 83 5.31 10.90 -5.27
CA CYS A 83 4.36 10.04 -5.96
C CYS A 83 2.92 10.56 -5.85
N TYR A 84 2.13 10.17 -6.85
CA TYR A 84 0.68 10.34 -6.87
C TYR A 84 0.00 8.98 -6.72
N ILE A 85 -1.07 8.94 -5.95
CA ILE A 85 -1.94 7.77 -5.78
C ILE A 85 -3.36 8.19 -6.10
N SER A 86 -4.07 7.36 -6.84
CA SER A 86 -5.50 7.56 -7.08
C SER A 86 -6.23 6.24 -7.27
N ARG A 87 -7.53 6.21 -6.97
CA ARG A 87 -8.46 5.13 -7.38
C ARG A 87 -9.89 5.62 -7.26
N LYS A 88 -10.77 5.06 -8.08
CA LYS A 88 -12.22 5.22 -7.96
C LYS A 88 -12.77 4.63 -6.67
N LEU A 89 -13.77 5.27 -6.07
CA LEU A 89 -14.45 4.71 -4.91
C LEU A 89 -15.15 3.38 -5.27
N LYS A 90 -15.12 2.40 -4.35
CA LYS A 90 -15.92 1.18 -4.47
C LYS A 90 -17.39 1.50 -4.26
N TYR A 91 -18.29 0.60 -4.68
CA TYR A 91 -19.73 0.79 -4.52
C TYR A 91 -20.15 0.89 -3.04
N SER A 92 -19.48 0.16 -2.15
CA SER A 92 -19.68 0.25 -0.70
C SER A 92 -19.14 1.56 -0.11
N GLU A 93 -17.99 2.04 -0.59
CA GLU A 93 -17.32 3.26 -0.13
C GLU A 93 -18.06 4.52 -0.59
N ALA A 94 -18.64 4.51 -1.79
CA ALA A 94 -19.41 5.63 -2.34
C ALA A 94 -20.63 6.03 -1.49
N ARG A 95 -21.13 5.13 -0.65
CA ARG A 95 -22.24 5.38 0.29
C ARG A 95 -21.78 5.93 1.65
N HIS A 96 -20.49 6.14 1.85
CA HIS A 96 -19.96 6.68 3.09
C HIS A 96 -20.21 8.20 3.15
N GLY A 97 -20.60 8.70 4.32
CA GLY A 97 -20.64 10.15 4.57
C GLY A 97 -19.24 10.74 4.57
N ALA A 98 -19.14 12.06 4.33
CA ALA A 98 -17.87 12.78 4.17
C ALA A 98 -16.81 12.40 5.20
N THR A 99 -17.11 12.48 6.50
CA THR A 99 -16.16 12.17 7.57
C THR A 99 -15.63 10.73 7.54
N LYS A 100 -16.46 9.76 7.14
CA LYS A 100 -16.04 8.37 7.01
C LYS A 100 -15.16 8.18 5.78
N THR A 101 -15.47 8.87 4.68
CA THR A 101 -14.64 8.90 3.47
C THR A 101 -13.27 9.51 3.75
N GLU A 102 -13.18 10.58 4.54
CA GLU A 102 -11.91 11.15 4.99
C GLU A 102 -11.05 10.17 5.79
N CYS A 103 -11.67 9.43 6.71
CA CYS A 103 -10.97 8.42 7.49
C CYS A 103 -10.48 7.27 6.60
N LEU A 104 -11.31 6.82 5.66
CA LEU A 104 -10.94 5.81 4.66
C LEU A 104 -9.74 6.25 3.83
N ARG A 105 -9.72 7.51 3.39
CA ARG A 105 -8.62 8.10 2.61
C ARG A 105 -7.31 8.06 3.36
N LEU A 106 -7.31 8.56 4.60
CA LEU A 106 -6.12 8.53 5.44
C LEU A 106 -5.64 7.09 5.66
N PHE A 107 -6.54 6.19 6.04
CA PHE A 107 -6.23 4.78 6.23
C PHE A 107 -5.58 4.15 4.99
N ARG A 108 -6.16 4.41 3.81
CA ARG A 108 -5.65 3.88 2.56
C ARG A 108 -4.31 4.50 2.16
N ALA A 109 -4.16 5.80 2.30
CA ALA A 109 -2.93 6.52 1.99
C ALA A 109 -1.77 5.96 2.81
N LEU A 110 -1.96 5.79 4.12
CA LEU A 110 -0.98 5.18 5.01
C LEU A 110 -0.67 3.74 4.64
N GLY A 111 -1.70 2.94 4.30
CA GLY A 111 -1.49 1.55 3.86
C GLY A 111 -0.72 1.43 2.55
N LYS A 112 -0.93 2.34 1.59
CA LYS A 112 -0.22 2.34 0.29
C LYS A 112 1.19 2.94 0.38
N LEU A 113 1.38 3.92 1.25
CA LEU A 113 2.65 4.62 1.45
C LEU A 113 3.43 4.11 2.67
N HIS A 114 3.07 2.93 3.19
CA HIS A 114 3.70 2.36 4.38
C HIS A 114 5.23 2.37 4.28
N TYR A 115 5.78 1.88 3.16
CA TYR A 115 7.23 1.83 2.93
C TYR A 115 7.92 3.20 2.90
N TYR A 116 7.18 4.30 2.70
CA TYR A 116 7.72 5.66 2.78
C TYR A 116 7.54 6.29 4.15
N LEU A 117 6.44 5.97 4.83
CA LEU A 117 6.00 6.67 6.04
C LEU A 117 6.35 5.93 7.34
N GLU A 118 6.69 4.63 7.25
CA GLU A 118 7.16 3.86 8.40
C GLU A 118 8.45 4.48 8.94
N GLY A 119 8.47 4.78 10.24
CA GLY A 119 9.62 5.41 10.90
C GLY A 119 9.86 6.89 10.56
N ALA A 120 9.34 7.39 9.45
CA ALA A 120 9.51 8.78 9.03
C ALA A 120 8.56 9.74 9.76
N VAL A 121 8.96 11.02 9.88
CA VAL A 121 8.11 12.11 10.35
C VAL A 121 7.34 12.68 9.17
N PHE A 122 6.04 12.90 9.30
CA PHE A 122 5.26 13.45 8.20
C PHE A 122 4.04 14.28 8.63
N GLU A 123 3.64 15.18 7.75
CA GLU A 123 2.48 16.04 7.89
C GLU A 123 1.38 15.60 6.93
N VAL A 124 0.15 15.46 7.43
CA VAL A 124 -1.02 15.12 6.62
C VAL A 124 -1.90 16.35 6.48
N TYR A 125 -2.08 16.79 5.25
CA TYR A 125 -2.94 17.91 4.90
C TYR A 125 -4.30 17.39 4.46
N ILE A 126 -5.35 17.80 5.19
CA ILE A 126 -6.74 17.39 4.95
C ILE A 126 -7.68 18.58 4.94
N ASP A 127 -8.80 18.45 4.24
CA ASP A 127 -9.90 19.42 4.15
C ASP A 127 -11.00 19.21 5.20
N CYS A 128 -10.80 18.30 6.16
CA CYS A 128 -11.77 17.99 7.20
C CYS A 128 -11.23 18.19 8.62
N THR A 129 -11.70 19.24 9.29
CA THR A 129 -11.35 19.50 10.70
C THR A 129 -11.84 18.40 11.64
N ALA A 130 -12.97 17.74 11.31
CA ALA A 130 -13.58 16.72 12.15
C ALA A 130 -12.74 15.44 12.29
N LEU A 131 -11.82 15.16 11.35
CA LEU A 131 -10.99 13.95 11.41
C LEU A 131 -10.09 13.92 12.66
N LYS A 132 -9.56 15.08 13.08
CA LYS A 132 -8.73 15.19 14.30
C LYS A 132 -9.51 14.72 15.52
N SER A 133 -10.75 15.19 15.67
CA SER A 133 -11.64 14.79 16.77
C SER A 133 -12.07 13.33 16.62
N LEU A 134 -12.39 12.89 15.40
CA LEU A 134 -12.82 11.52 15.11
C LEU A 134 -11.77 10.47 15.54
N LEU A 135 -10.48 10.76 15.33
CA LEU A 135 -9.40 9.86 15.74
C LEU A 135 -9.30 9.69 17.27
N ASN A 136 -9.78 10.66 18.05
CA ASN A 136 -9.76 10.60 19.51
C ASN A 136 -11.08 10.10 20.12
N MET A 137 -12.21 10.23 19.41
CA MET A 137 -13.54 9.85 19.92
C MET A 137 -13.75 8.32 19.94
N LYS A 138 -14.54 7.80 20.89
CA LYS A 138 -14.98 6.40 20.84
C LYS A 138 -15.95 6.21 19.68
N THR A 139 -15.76 5.17 18.88
CA THR A 139 -16.61 4.88 17.70
C THR A 139 -17.27 3.51 17.86
N THR A 140 -18.59 3.44 17.69
CA THR A 140 -19.33 2.17 17.67
C THR A 140 -19.25 1.45 16.32
N ASN A 141 -18.85 2.16 15.26
CA ASN A 141 -18.72 1.58 13.92
C ASN A 141 -17.46 0.72 13.78
N ARG A 142 -17.64 -0.57 13.47
CA ARG A 142 -16.56 -1.57 13.34
C ARG A 142 -15.51 -1.19 12.28
N HIS A 143 -15.93 -0.63 11.14
CA HIS A 143 -14.99 -0.24 10.07
C HIS A 143 -14.12 0.93 10.51
N MET A 144 -14.73 1.97 11.10
CA MET A 144 -13.97 3.11 11.60
C MET A 144 -13.03 2.71 12.73
N LEU A 145 -13.46 1.84 13.64
CA LEU A 145 -12.59 1.31 14.69
C LEU A 145 -11.38 0.59 14.10
N SER A 146 -11.59 -0.23 13.07
CA SER A 146 -10.52 -0.97 12.38
C SER A 146 -9.51 -0.03 11.73
N TRP A 147 -9.98 1.00 11.03
CA TRP A 147 -9.12 2.01 10.41
C TRP A 147 -8.36 2.83 11.44
N LYS A 148 -9.03 3.22 12.53
CA LYS A 148 -8.41 3.95 13.62
C LYS A 148 -7.26 3.16 14.24
N ILE A 149 -7.42 1.87 14.46
CA ILE A 149 -6.36 1.00 14.99
C ILE A 149 -5.14 1.02 14.07
N ALA A 150 -5.33 0.88 12.75
CA ALA A 150 -4.22 0.94 11.80
C ALA A 150 -3.55 2.33 11.76
N ILE A 151 -4.33 3.40 11.87
CA ILE A 151 -3.80 4.78 11.92
C ILE A 151 -2.98 5.03 13.20
N GLN A 152 -3.26 4.33 14.31
CA GLN A 152 -2.53 4.54 15.57
C GLN A 152 -1.04 4.25 15.45
N GLU A 153 -0.65 3.32 14.58
CA GLU A 153 0.76 2.96 14.33
C GLU A 153 1.60 4.19 13.94
N TYR A 154 1.03 5.10 13.16
CA TYR A 154 1.72 6.31 12.69
C TYR A 154 1.50 7.52 13.59
N ARG A 155 0.69 7.40 14.66
CA ARG A 155 0.16 8.55 15.38
C ARG A 155 1.23 9.43 16.01
N VAL A 156 2.35 8.82 16.41
CA VAL A 156 3.50 9.48 17.05
C VAL A 156 4.23 10.38 16.06
N ASN A 157 4.42 9.92 14.83
CA ASN A 157 5.21 10.63 13.81
C ASN A 157 4.36 11.45 12.84
N MET A 158 3.02 11.35 12.95
CA MET A 158 2.06 11.99 12.07
C MET A 158 1.45 13.26 12.70
N THR A 159 1.61 14.39 12.01
CA THR A 159 0.92 15.65 12.33
C THR A 159 -0.18 15.95 11.34
N ILE A 160 -1.43 16.05 11.80
CA ILE A 160 -2.56 16.40 10.92
C ILE A 160 -2.73 17.92 10.88
N ILE A 161 -2.78 18.49 9.68
CA ILE A 161 -2.93 19.91 9.41
C ILE A 161 -4.20 20.10 8.58
N TYR A 162 -5.07 21.02 9.04
CA TYR A 162 -6.22 21.42 8.25
C TYR A 162 -5.77 22.39 7.16
N LYS A 163 -6.20 22.15 5.93
CA LYS A 163 -5.93 23.02 4.79
C LYS A 163 -7.21 23.19 3.99
N GLU A 164 -7.57 24.42 3.64
CA GLU A 164 -8.81 24.70 2.93
C GLU A 164 -8.85 24.03 1.54
N PHE A 165 -10.04 23.57 1.15
CA PHE A 165 -10.27 22.82 -0.10
C PHE A 165 -9.66 23.47 -1.35
N LYS A 166 -9.79 24.79 -1.50
CA LYS A 166 -9.27 25.55 -2.65
C LYS A 166 -7.75 25.47 -2.84
N SER A 167 -7.03 25.00 -1.83
CA SER A 167 -5.57 24.91 -1.83
C SER A 167 -5.04 23.49 -2.08
N HIS A 168 -5.91 22.51 -2.33
CA HIS A 168 -5.56 21.10 -2.62
C HIS A 168 -5.42 20.80 -4.11
N THR A 169 -4.80 21.70 -4.87
CA THR A 169 -4.65 21.56 -6.33
C THR A 169 -3.82 20.35 -6.77
N ASN A 170 -2.99 19.79 -5.87
CA ASN A 170 -2.02 18.75 -6.20
C ASN A 170 -2.68 17.37 -6.43
N ALA A 171 -3.78 17.09 -5.75
CA ALA A 171 -4.49 15.80 -5.82
C ALA A 171 -5.93 15.92 -6.37
N ASP A 172 -6.43 17.14 -6.59
CA ASP A 172 -7.80 17.41 -7.07
C ASP A 172 -8.11 16.84 -8.45
N GLY A 173 -7.17 16.92 -9.40
CA GLY A 173 -7.35 16.31 -10.71
C GLY A 173 -7.53 14.79 -10.63
N LEU A 174 -6.80 14.13 -9.73
CA LEU A 174 -6.79 12.68 -9.55
C LEU A 174 -8.05 12.16 -8.87
N SER A 175 -8.60 12.94 -7.92
CA SER A 175 -9.79 12.55 -7.17
C SER A 175 -11.08 12.75 -7.97
N ARG A 176 -11.13 13.77 -8.87
CA ARG A 176 -12.29 14.09 -9.73
C ARG A 176 -12.42 13.20 -10.96
N TRP A 177 -11.31 12.71 -11.50
CA TRP A 177 -11.30 11.91 -12.73
C TRP A 177 -10.65 10.54 -12.53
N PRO A 178 -11.19 9.71 -11.61
CA PRO A 178 -10.61 8.40 -11.36
C PRO A 178 -10.91 7.42 -12.50
N LEU A 179 -9.92 6.58 -12.81
CA LEU A 179 -10.08 5.47 -13.74
C LEU A 179 -10.97 4.37 -13.15
N ASP A 180 -11.66 3.64 -14.02
CA ASP A 180 -12.53 2.53 -13.58
C ASP A 180 -11.75 1.45 -12.83
N ASN A 181 -12.42 0.86 -11.83
CA ASN A 181 -11.86 -0.19 -11.00
C ASN A 181 -11.98 -1.57 -11.69
N VAL A 182 -11.30 -1.71 -12.81
CA VAL A 182 -11.24 -2.94 -13.63
C VAL A 182 -9.88 -3.63 -13.47
N LYS A 183 -9.79 -4.95 -13.69
CA LYS A 183 -8.55 -5.72 -13.50
C LYS A 183 -7.36 -5.23 -14.35
N SER A 184 -7.61 -4.55 -15.45
CA SER A 184 -6.57 -3.94 -16.30
C SER A 184 -5.97 -2.65 -15.72
N ASN A 185 -6.64 -2.03 -14.76
CA ASN A 185 -6.13 -0.84 -14.08
C ASN A 185 -5.08 -1.27 -13.04
N PRO A 186 -3.85 -0.72 -13.06
CA PRO A 186 -2.84 -1.02 -12.04
C PRO A 186 -3.28 -0.65 -10.62
N ALA A 187 -4.23 0.29 -10.47
CA ALA A 187 -4.84 0.65 -9.20
C ALA A 187 -6.07 -0.21 -8.83
N TYR A 188 -6.30 -1.34 -9.51
CA TYR A 188 -7.42 -2.25 -9.25
C TYR A 188 -7.42 -2.72 -7.80
N GLU A 189 -8.57 -2.62 -7.15
CA GLU A 189 -8.77 -3.11 -5.79
C GLU A 189 -10.14 -3.81 -5.69
N PRO A 190 -10.18 -5.13 -5.46
CA PRO A 190 -11.44 -5.88 -5.47
C PRO A 190 -12.37 -5.47 -4.33
N GLU A 191 -13.67 -5.69 -4.50
CA GLU A 191 -14.68 -5.54 -3.44
C GLU A 191 -14.62 -6.71 -2.44
N VAL A 192 -13.51 -6.81 -1.72
CA VAL A 192 -13.39 -7.70 -0.55
C VAL A 192 -13.54 -6.86 0.71
N GLU A 193 -14.09 -7.43 1.79
CA GLU A 193 -14.06 -6.76 3.10
C GLU A 193 -12.61 -6.34 3.40
N ALA A 194 -12.42 -5.07 3.78
CA ALA A 194 -11.11 -4.55 4.14
C ALA A 194 -10.53 -5.37 5.30
N LYS A 195 -9.64 -6.31 4.97
CA LYS A 195 -8.76 -6.93 5.96
C LYS A 195 -7.91 -5.81 6.52
N ILE A 196 -7.92 -5.68 7.84
CA ILE A 196 -7.09 -4.68 8.51
C ILE A 196 -5.64 -5.04 8.18
N PRO A 197 -4.87 -4.19 7.48
CA PRO A 197 -3.43 -4.34 7.43
C PRO A 197 -2.93 -3.95 8.82
N ILE A 198 -3.04 -4.87 9.78
CA ILE A 198 -2.28 -4.74 11.01
C ILE A 198 -0.89 -5.21 10.59
N HIS A 199 0.00 -4.27 10.25
CA HIS A 199 1.36 -4.62 9.80
C HIS A 199 2.10 -5.43 10.87
N PHE A 200 1.71 -5.24 12.14
CA PHE A 200 2.23 -6.02 13.26
C PHE A 200 1.56 -7.37 13.53
N MET A 201 0.46 -7.73 12.88
CA MET A 201 -0.27 -8.94 13.25
C MET A 201 -1.29 -9.33 12.18
N GLU A 202 -0.93 -10.25 11.31
CA GLU A 202 -1.87 -11.34 11.03
C GLU A 202 -2.12 -12.10 12.36
N ILE A 203 -2.87 -11.49 13.29
CA ILE A 203 -3.65 -12.29 14.25
C ILE A 203 -4.65 -13.00 13.38
N ASP A 204 -4.25 -14.19 12.99
CA ASP A 204 -5.07 -15.30 12.62
C ASP A 204 -6.28 -15.34 13.55
N ARG A 205 -7.40 -14.74 13.12
CA ARG A 205 -8.66 -14.66 13.90
C ARG A 205 -9.26 -16.04 14.20
N ARG A 206 -8.61 -17.12 13.76
CA ARG A 206 -8.97 -18.51 14.08
C ARG A 206 -8.11 -19.15 15.17
N ARG A 207 -7.01 -18.53 15.63
CA ARG A 207 -6.05 -19.21 16.52
C ARG A 207 -6.15 -18.94 18.01
N ASN A 208 -7.01 -18.06 18.54
CA ASN A 208 -7.11 -17.89 20.00
C ASN A 208 -8.51 -17.53 20.54
N PHE A 209 -9.49 -18.38 20.24
CA PHE A 209 -10.64 -18.57 21.14
C PHE A 209 -10.84 -20.07 21.42
N ARG A 210 -9.80 -20.75 21.91
CA ARG A 210 -10.03 -21.89 22.79
C ARG A 210 -10.05 -21.33 24.20
N PHE A 211 -11.26 -21.08 24.70
CA PHE A 211 -11.49 -21.07 26.13
C PHE A 211 -10.80 -22.30 26.72
N LEU A 212 -10.00 -22.07 27.75
CA LEU A 212 -9.39 -23.10 28.56
C LEU A 212 -10.54 -23.87 29.25
N GLU A 213 -11.03 -24.93 28.64
CA GLU A 213 -11.78 -25.97 29.34
C GLU A 213 -10.88 -27.20 29.41
N TRP A 214 -10.37 -27.43 30.62
CA TRP A 214 -9.67 -28.63 31.03
C TRP A 214 -10.70 -29.66 31.48
N ALA A 215 -10.78 -30.81 30.79
CA ALA A 215 -11.19 -32.08 31.41
C ALA A 215 -10.80 -33.29 30.52
N PRO A 216 -10.56 -34.47 31.12
CA PRO A 216 -9.70 -35.51 30.56
C PRO A 216 -10.47 -36.72 30.00
N GLY A 217 -9.89 -37.36 28.98
CA GLY A 217 -10.05 -38.79 28.72
C GLY A 217 -11.14 -39.21 27.74
N SER A 218 -10.71 -40.12 26.85
CA SER A 218 -11.47 -41.12 26.08
C SER A 218 -11.85 -40.79 24.63
N GLY A 219 -11.57 -41.76 23.75
CA GLY A 219 -12.43 -42.08 22.61
C GLY A 219 -11.97 -41.69 21.21
N THR A 220 -11.41 -42.68 20.51
CA THR A 220 -11.73 -43.08 19.11
C THR A 220 -11.44 -42.12 17.94
N LEU A 221 -10.62 -42.64 17.01
CA LEU A 221 -10.57 -42.26 15.61
C LEU A 221 -11.95 -42.35 14.97
N GLU A 222 -12.38 -41.30 14.28
CA GLU A 222 -13.24 -41.42 13.10
C GLU A 222 -12.74 -40.52 11.98
N SER A 223 -12.62 -41.15 10.82
CA SER A 223 -12.29 -40.58 9.52
C SER A 223 -13.44 -39.69 9.02
N GLY A 224 -13.22 -38.38 8.95
CA GLY A 224 -14.11 -37.43 8.30
C GLY A 224 -13.39 -36.73 7.15
N ASN A 225 -13.66 -37.19 5.93
CA ASN A 225 -13.19 -36.61 4.69
C ASN A 225 -13.85 -35.22 4.50
N THR A 226 -13.09 -34.14 4.63
CA THR A 226 -13.48 -32.80 4.12
C THR A 226 -12.24 -32.06 3.65
N ASP A 227 -12.31 -31.59 2.40
CA ASP A 227 -11.32 -30.72 1.76
C ASP A 227 -11.01 -29.53 2.66
N SER A 228 -9.86 -29.60 3.33
CA SER A 228 -9.32 -28.51 4.13
C SER A 228 -8.52 -27.61 3.20
N GLU A 229 -9.12 -26.49 2.80
CA GLU A 229 -8.39 -25.35 2.26
C GLU A 229 -7.27 -24.97 3.25
N ARG A 230 -6.06 -25.22 2.77
CA ARG A 230 -4.86 -25.46 3.55
C ARG A 230 -4.06 -24.16 3.57
N SER A 231 -4.19 -23.37 4.64
CA SER A 231 -3.46 -22.10 4.83
C SER A 231 -1.93 -22.28 4.77
N GLU A 232 -1.28 -21.47 3.93
CA GLU A 232 0.17 -21.33 3.79
C GLU A 232 0.71 -20.44 4.93
N ALA A 233 1.90 -20.73 5.45
CA ALA A 233 2.61 -19.81 6.34
C ALA A 233 3.38 -18.81 5.45
N PRO A 234 3.08 -17.50 5.51
CA PRO A 234 3.68 -16.55 4.59
C PRO A 234 5.13 -16.28 4.95
N ILE A 235 6.01 -16.37 3.95
CA ILE A 235 7.26 -15.61 3.94
C ILE A 235 6.87 -14.16 3.62
N LEU A 236 7.03 -13.28 4.60
CA LEU A 236 6.69 -11.85 4.46
C LEU A 236 7.40 -11.25 3.25
N GLY A 237 6.63 -10.65 2.34
CA GLY A 237 7.11 -10.01 1.10
C GLY A 237 6.77 -10.73 -0.20
N ILE A 238 6.48 -12.05 -0.18
CA ILE A 238 6.24 -12.81 -1.42
C ILE A 238 4.77 -13.25 -1.58
N SER A 239 3.98 -13.29 -0.51
CA SER A 239 2.59 -13.82 -0.56
C SER A 239 1.55 -12.90 -1.21
N SER A 240 1.91 -11.67 -1.59
CA SER A 240 1.00 -10.74 -2.28
C SER A 240 1.00 -10.90 -3.79
N SER A 241 1.87 -11.75 -4.35
CA SER A 241 1.95 -12.00 -5.77
C SER A 241 1.90 -13.50 -6.03
N GLU A 242 1.12 -13.94 -7.02
CA GLU A 242 1.14 -15.31 -7.55
C GLU A 242 2.55 -15.75 -8.04
N LEU A 243 3.53 -14.84 -7.99
CA LEU A 243 4.95 -15.00 -8.29
C LEU A 243 5.73 -15.82 -7.26
N HIS A 244 5.16 -16.31 -6.15
CA HIS A 244 5.92 -17.11 -5.17
C HIS A 244 6.58 -18.34 -5.82
N ASN A 245 5.81 -19.06 -6.63
CA ASN A 245 6.30 -20.23 -7.35
C ASN A 245 7.31 -19.83 -8.43
N GLU A 246 7.08 -18.70 -9.12
CA GLU A 246 8.00 -18.19 -10.14
C GLU A 246 9.33 -17.75 -9.54
N PHE A 247 9.31 -17.05 -8.40
CA PHE A 247 10.48 -16.62 -7.64
C PHE A 247 11.30 -17.84 -7.19
N LEU A 248 10.67 -18.81 -6.52
CA LEU A 248 11.38 -20.02 -6.09
C LEU A 248 11.93 -20.82 -7.28
N SER A 249 11.23 -20.83 -8.42
CA SER A 249 11.73 -21.44 -9.65
C SER A 249 12.92 -20.68 -10.25
N ALA A 250 12.92 -19.35 -10.20
CA ALA A 250 14.00 -18.49 -10.69
C ALA A 250 15.26 -18.62 -9.81
N VAL A 251 15.07 -18.69 -8.49
CA VAL A 251 16.14 -18.96 -7.54
C VAL A 251 16.73 -20.36 -7.75
N LEU A 252 15.89 -21.41 -7.91
CA LEU A 252 16.36 -22.76 -8.24
C LEU A 252 17.17 -22.81 -9.55
N LYS A 253 16.74 -22.06 -10.58
CA LYS A 253 17.48 -21.95 -11.85
C LYS A 253 18.83 -21.24 -11.70
N SER A 254 18.94 -20.32 -10.74
CA SER A 254 20.15 -19.52 -10.52
C SER A 254 21.23 -20.27 -9.72
N TYR A 255 20.85 -21.23 -8.87
CA TYR A 255 21.77 -21.99 -8.01
C TYR A 255 21.77 -23.52 -8.26
N PRO A 256 21.94 -24.02 -9.50
CA PRO A 256 21.84 -25.45 -9.80
C PRO A 256 22.98 -26.30 -9.22
N LYS A 257 24.11 -25.67 -8.85
CA LYS A 257 25.31 -26.37 -8.33
C LYS A 257 25.35 -26.46 -6.80
N HIS A 258 24.51 -25.71 -6.07
CA HIS A 258 24.53 -25.68 -4.61
C HIS A 258 23.52 -26.65 -4.02
N LYS A 259 24.01 -27.82 -3.59
CA LYS A 259 23.21 -28.87 -2.95
C LYS A 259 22.45 -28.35 -1.71
N GLN A 260 23.08 -27.51 -0.90
CA GLN A 260 22.49 -26.97 0.34
C GLN A 260 21.33 -25.98 0.06
N CYS A 261 21.47 -25.10 -0.94
CA CYS A 261 20.38 -24.18 -1.33
C CYS A 261 19.17 -24.93 -1.87
N GLY A 262 19.40 -26.01 -2.64
CA GLY A 262 18.31 -26.87 -3.13
C GLY A 262 17.55 -27.55 -2.00
N ILE A 263 18.25 -28.08 -0.99
CA ILE A 263 17.63 -28.69 0.20
C ILE A 263 16.85 -27.65 1.00
N LEU A 264 17.42 -26.45 1.20
CA LEU A 264 16.76 -25.36 1.92
C LEU A 264 15.47 -24.90 1.20
N LEU A 265 15.52 -24.73 -0.12
CA LEU A 265 14.35 -24.36 -0.93
C LEU A 265 13.27 -25.44 -0.87
N GLN A 266 13.65 -26.72 -0.88
CA GLN A 266 12.70 -27.82 -0.69
C GLN A 266 12.09 -27.83 0.72
N LEU A 267 12.87 -27.51 1.76
CA LEU A 267 12.38 -27.36 3.13
C LEU A 267 11.44 -26.15 3.28
N LEU A 268 11.71 -25.04 2.59
CA LEU A 268 10.86 -23.86 2.58
C LEU A 268 9.59 -24.06 1.74
N GLN A 269 9.66 -24.87 0.67
CA GLN A 269 8.50 -25.27 -0.14
C GLN A 269 7.62 -26.29 0.57
N LYS A 270 8.20 -27.18 1.39
CA LYS A 270 7.45 -28.20 2.12
C LYS A 270 6.74 -27.59 3.33
N LYS A 271 5.44 -27.90 3.41
CA LYS A 271 4.53 -27.40 4.45
C LYS A 271 4.82 -27.92 5.87
N TYR A 272 5.65 -28.97 5.99
CA TYR A 272 6.02 -29.60 7.26
C TYR A 272 7.54 -29.70 7.37
N ARG A 273 8.06 -29.53 8.60
CA ARG A 273 9.45 -29.82 8.94
C ARG A 273 9.71 -31.31 8.77
N GLY A 274 10.43 -31.66 7.72
CA GLY A 274 10.88 -33.03 7.48
C GLY A 274 12.19 -33.25 8.23
N PRO A 275 12.22 -34.00 9.35
CA PRO A 275 13.44 -34.18 10.15
C PRO A 275 14.56 -34.88 9.35
N GLU A 276 14.21 -35.64 8.31
CA GLU A 276 15.15 -36.30 7.38
C GLU A 276 15.87 -35.34 6.43
N LEU A 277 15.27 -34.19 6.12
CA LEU A 277 15.87 -33.16 5.26
C LEU A 277 16.65 -32.15 6.11
N GLU A 278 16.19 -31.89 7.34
CA GLU A 278 16.94 -31.08 8.31
C GLU A 278 18.29 -31.70 8.67
N SER A 279 18.36 -33.04 8.77
CA SER A 279 19.62 -33.75 9.06
C SER A 279 20.62 -33.75 7.91
N GLN A 280 20.20 -33.32 6.70
CA GLN A 280 21.06 -33.21 5.51
C GLN A 280 21.66 -31.81 5.34
N LEU A 281 21.20 -30.82 6.12
CA LEU A 281 21.77 -29.48 6.15
C LEU A 281 23.07 -29.48 6.97
N GLU A 282 24.15 -28.97 6.37
CA GLU A 282 25.43 -28.79 7.05
C GLU A 282 25.48 -27.43 7.77
N GLU A 283 26.32 -27.30 8.80
CA GLU A 283 26.62 -26.01 9.43
C GLU A 283 27.38 -25.11 8.43
N PRO A 284 27.02 -23.83 8.24
CA PRO A 284 26.20 -22.95 9.09
C PRO A 284 24.70 -22.86 8.75
N TRP A 285 24.24 -23.59 7.71
CA TRP A 285 22.87 -23.49 7.18
C TRP A 285 21.82 -24.06 8.13
N LEU A 286 22.17 -25.15 8.83
CA LEU A 286 21.30 -25.76 9.83
C LEU A 286 21.00 -24.82 11.00
N ARG A 287 22.00 -24.09 11.49
CA ARG A 287 21.83 -23.06 12.53
C ARG A 287 20.98 -21.89 12.05
N ALA A 288 21.25 -21.38 10.85
CA ALA A 288 20.45 -20.31 10.22
C ALA A 288 18.97 -20.71 10.05
N TYR A 289 18.72 -21.95 9.61
CA TYR A 289 17.37 -22.50 9.47
C TYR A 289 16.65 -22.66 10.82
N LYS A 290 17.33 -23.19 11.85
CA LYS A 290 16.74 -23.32 13.21
C LYS A 290 16.42 -21.97 13.83
N ASP A 291 17.29 -20.98 13.62
CA ASP A 291 17.15 -19.63 14.14
C ASP A 291 16.19 -18.76 13.32
N ASN A 292 15.64 -19.28 12.20
CA ASN A 292 14.84 -18.54 11.21
C ASN A 292 15.52 -17.23 10.74
N LYS A 293 16.85 -17.26 10.59
CA LYS A 293 17.66 -16.11 10.19
C LYS A 293 18.44 -16.46 8.92
N PHE A 294 17.98 -15.97 7.78
CA PHE A 294 18.66 -16.15 6.50
C PHE A 294 19.48 -14.89 6.20
N PHE A 295 20.75 -15.09 5.85
CA PHE A 295 21.62 -14.02 5.38
C PHE A 295 21.65 -14.06 3.86
N LEU A 296 21.53 -12.87 3.27
CA LEU A 296 21.49 -12.69 1.83
C LEU A 296 22.83 -13.07 1.21
N VAL A 297 22.87 -14.16 0.44
CA VAL A 297 24.07 -14.59 -0.32
C VAL A 297 23.82 -14.25 -1.78
N ASP A 298 24.45 -13.18 -2.24
CA ASP A 298 24.52 -12.75 -3.65
C ASP A 298 23.22 -12.19 -4.27
N GLY A 299 22.32 -11.64 -3.46
CA GLY A 299 21.24 -10.77 -3.95
C GLY A 299 19.95 -11.48 -4.41
N LEU A 300 19.83 -12.80 -4.26
CA LEU A 300 18.63 -13.57 -4.64
C LEU A 300 18.03 -14.43 -3.51
N LEU A 301 18.76 -14.69 -2.43
CA LEU A 301 18.28 -15.44 -1.26
C LEU A 301 18.99 -14.95 -0.01
#